data_AF-A0AAU5NRB2-F1
#
_entry.id   AF-A0AAU5NRB2-F1
#
_cell.length_a   1.000
_cell.length_b   1.000
_cell.length_c   1.000
_cell.angle_alpha   90.00
_cell.angle_beta   90.00
_cell.angle_gamma   90.00
#
_symmetry.space_group_name_H-M   'P 1'
#
loop_
_entity.id
_entity.type
_entity.pdbx_description
1 polymer ?
#
loop_
_entity_poly.entity_id
_entity_poly.type
_entity_poly.pdbx_seq_one_letter_code
_entity_poly.pdbx_strand_id
1 'polypeptide(L)'
;MPFVRPYMRSDGTPVRGHTRWAPGARRELTIFTFAALVVLGYGGNADAGETSGTRPRPQVSYPVRYDGAGEQGRAVPSPTVSYPIRFDTPTTRRVVPAPTMSYPVDFSRMGSGR
;
A
#
# COMPACT_ATOMS: atom_id res chain seq x y z
N MET A 1 4.88 7.26 10.07
CA MET A 1 3.86 6.67 9.17
C MET A 1 3.05 7.79 8.53
N PRO A 2 2.75 7.77 7.22
CA PRO A 2 1.98 8.82 6.57
C PRO A 2 0.52 8.80 7.06
N PHE A 3 0.09 9.91 7.66
CA PHE A 3 -1.29 10.16 8.08
C PHE A 3 -2.03 10.95 7.00
N VAL A 4 -3.12 10.39 6.49
CA VAL A 4 -4.01 11.09 5.56
C VAL A 4 -4.97 11.93 6.38
N ARG A 5 -4.93 13.25 6.16
CA ARG A 5 -5.84 14.19 6.83
C ARG A 5 -7.29 13.95 6.39
N PRO A 6 -8.28 14.22 7.24
CA PRO A 6 -9.67 14.23 6.81
C PRO A 6 -9.87 15.25 5.69
N TYR A 7 -10.67 14.88 4.69
CA TYR A 7 -10.96 15.75 3.54
C TYR A 7 -12.35 15.45 2.98
N MET A 8 -12.89 16.39 2.22
CA MET A 8 -14.12 16.20 1.45
C MET A 8 -13.75 15.76 0.03
N ARG A 9 -14.30 14.64 -0.45
CA ARG A 9 -14.16 14.25 -1.85
C ARG A 9 -15.00 15.19 -2.73
N SER A 10 -14.69 15.24 -4.02
CA SER A 10 -15.41 16.06 -5.01
C SER A 10 -16.90 15.69 -5.17
N ASP A 11 -17.28 14.50 -4.73
CA ASP A 11 -18.66 13.98 -4.67
C ASP A 11 -19.40 14.41 -3.38
N GLY A 12 -18.78 15.21 -2.52
CA GLY A 12 -19.35 15.68 -1.25
C GLY A 12 -19.23 14.66 -0.11
N THR A 13 -18.65 13.47 -0.34
CA THR A 13 -18.51 12.48 0.73
C THR A 13 -17.39 12.86 1.70
N PRO A 14 -17.66 12.93 3.01
CA PRO A 14 -16.64 13.23 4.00
C PRO A 14 -15.77 11.99 4.26
N VAL A 15 -14.46 12.10 4.02
CA VAL A 15 -13.50 11.03 4.29
C VAL A 15 -12.80 11.32 5.61
N ARG A 16 -12.92 10.37 6.55
CA ARG A 16 -12.17 10.42 7.82
C ARG A 16 -10.68 10.22 7.59
N GLY A 17 -9.88 10.90 8.42
CA GLY A 17 -8.43 10.73 8.40
C GLY A 17 -8.05 9.29 8.73
N HIS A 18 -7.05 8.75 8.04
CA HIS A 18 -6.59 7.37 8.22
C HIS A 18 -5.08 7.26 8.05
N THR A 19 -4.48 6.32 8.78
CA THR A 19 -3.06 5.99 8.65
C THR A 19 -2.87 4.96 7.53
N ARG A 20 -1.88 5.19 6.67
CA ARG A 20 -1.47 4.23 5.65
C ARG A 20 -0.18 3.56 6.06
N TRP A 21 -0.22 2.23 6.06
CA TRP A 21 0.93 1.38 6.34
C TRP A 21 1.61 1.05 5.01
N ALA A 22 2.92 0.81 5.02
CA ALA A 22 3.62 0.36 3.82
C ALA A 22 3.00 -0.95 3.29
N PRO A 23 3.04 -1.19 1.96
CA PRO A 23 2.58 -2.46 1.41
C PRO A 23 3.28 -3.62 2.12
N GLY A 24 2.51 -4.57 2.66
CA GLY A 24 3.05 -5.71 3.43
C GLY A 24 3.09 -5.51 4.95
N ALA A 25 3.15 -4.29 5.47
CA ALA A 25 3.38 -4.06 6.91
C ALA A 25 2.25 -4.61 7.82
N ARG A 26 1.00 -4.70 7.32
CA ARG A 26 -0.08 -5.37 8.07
C ARG A 26 0.11 -6.88 8.15
N ARG A 27 0.51 -7.50 7.05
CA ARG A 27 0.76 -8.94 6.95
C ARG A 27 1.97 -9.32 7.81
N GLU A 28 3.02 -8.51 7.77
CA GLU A 28 4.20 -8.68 8.60
C GLU A 28 3.85 -8.56 10.08
N LEU A 29 3.07 -7.54 10.49
CA LEU A 29 2.63 -7.43 11.87
C LEU A 29 1.87 -8.68 12.32
N THR A 30 0.90 -9.15 11.53
CA THR A 30 0.15 -10.37 11.86
C THR A 30 1.09 -11.56 12.05
N ILE A 31 2.05 -11.75 11.14
CA ILE A 31 3.04 -12.83 11.26
C ILE A 31 3.88 -12.67 12.53
N PHE A 32 4.35 -11.46 12.83
CA PHE A 32 5.09 -11.18 14.05
C PHE A 32 4.28 -11.44 15.31
N THR A 33 3.01 -11.02 15.36
CA THR A 33 2.14 -11.27 16.51
C THR A 33 1.89 -12.76 16.70
N PHE A 34 1.60 -13.49 15.62
CA PHE A 34 1.40 -14.94 15.68
C PHE A 34 2.69 -15.67 16.10
N ALA A 35 3.85 -15.31 15.53
CA ALA A 35 5.12 -15.89 15.91
C ALA A 35 5.45 -15.60 17.37
N ALA A 36 5.25 -14.37 17.84
CA ALA A 36 5.42 -13.99 19.23
C ALA A 36 4.49 -14.76 20.17
N LEU A 37 3.22 -14.96 19.79
CA LEU A 37 2.25 -15.72 20.57
C LEU A 37 2.62 -17.21 20.62
N VAL A 38 3.12 -17.78 19.53
CA VAL A 38 3.63 -19.16 19.52
C VAL A 38 4.89 -19.28 20.39
N VAL A 39 5.87 -18.40 20.23
CA VAL A 39 7.10 -18.44 21.03
C VAL A 39 6.81 -18.23 22.53
N LEU A 40 5.95 -17.28 22.86
CA LEU A 40 5.56 -16.99 24.24
C LEU A 40 4.69 -18.11 24.82
N GLY A 41 3.68 -18.58 24.07
CA GLY A 41 2.75 -19.62 24.50
C GLY A 41 3.34 -21.03 24.55
N TYR A 42 4.39 -21.31 23.78
CA TYR A 42 5.11 -22.60 23.84
C TYR A 42 6.23 -22.60 24.90
N GLY A 43 6.67 -21.42 25.37
CA GLY A 43 7.74 -21.26 26.37
C GLY A 43 7.26 -21.08 27.81
N GLY A 44 6.01 -20.70 28.04
CA GLY A 44 5.48 -20.54 29.39
C GLY A 44 4.06 -20.00 29.37
N ASN A 45 3.23 -20.52 30.26
CA ASN A 45 1.87 -20.03 30.52
C ASN A 45 1.88 -18.51 30.71
N ALA A 46 1.60 -17.75 29.64
CA ALA A 46 1.40 -16.33 29.71
C ALA A 46 -0.09 -16.07 29.95
N ASP A 47 -0.48 -16.27 31.21
CA ASP A 47 -1.54 -15.48 31.81
C ASP A 47 -1.14 -14.01 31.71
N ALA A 48 -1.80 -13.26 30.83
CA ALA A 48 -1.73 -11.81 30.80
C ALA A 48 -3.11 -11.25 30.46
N GLY A 49 -3.92 -10.99 31.49
CA GLY A 49 -5.18 -10.27 31.36
C GLY A 49 -6.23 -10.59 32.42
N GLU A 50 -5.94 -10.27 33.68
CA GLU A 50 -6.86 -9.73 34.70
C GLU A 50 -8.38 -10.00 34.55
N THR A 51 -8.93 -10.90 35.37
CA THR A 51 -10.04 -10.66 36.32
C THR A 51 -10.55 -11.97 36.92
N SER A 52 -10.74 -11.97 38.24
CA SER A 52 -11.41 -12.94 39.10
C SER A 52 -12.12 -14.16 38.48
N GLY A 53 -11.74 -15.34 38.96
CA GLY A 53 -12.72 -16.38 39.30
C GLY A 53 -12.64 -17.69 38.52
N THR A 54 -12.80 -18.77 39.30
CA THR A 54 -13.29 -20.09 38.89
C THR A 54 -12.23 -21.13 38.53
N ARG A 55 -11.96 -21.98 39.53
CA ARG A 55 -11.37 -23.32 39.42
C ARG A 55 -11.94 -24.06 38.18
N PRO A 56 -11.09 -24.68 37.34
CA PRO A 56 -11.56 -25.32 36.11
C PRO A 56 -12.52 -26.47 36.44
N ARG A 57 -13.74 -26.38 35.90
CA ARG A 57 -14.76 -27.43 35.98
C ARG A 57 -14.42 -28.52 34.95
N PRO A 58 -14.59 -29.82 35.26
CA PRO A 58 -14.30 -30.88 34.29
C PRO A 58 -15.19 -30.72 33.05
N GLN A 59 -14.58 -30.50 31.89
CA GLN A 59 -15.28 -30.39 30.61
C GLN A 59 -15.54 -31.79 30.06
N VAL A 60 -16.81 -32.09 29.81
CA VAL A 60 -17.22 -33.29 29.07
C VAL A 60 -16.95 -33.04 27.59
N SER A 61 -16.08 -33.84 26.99
CA SER A 61 -15.75 -33.75 25.56
C SER A 61 -16.64 -34.71 24.77
N TYR A 62 -17.47 -34.15 23.89
CA TYR A 62 -18.22 -34.95 22.93
C TYR A 62 -17.42 -35.08 21.63
N PRO A 63 -17.26 -36.30 21.07
CA PRO A 63 -16.49 -36.49 19.86
C PRO A 63 -17.24 -35.90 18.65
N VAL A 64 -16.62 -34.93 18.00
CA VAL A 64 -17.10 -34.39 16.72
C VAL A 64 -16.83 -35.42 15.63
N ARG A 65 -17.89 -35.92 14.98
CA ARG A 65 -17.81 -36.76 13.79
C ARG A 65 -17.86 -35.84 12.57
N TYR A 66 -16.81 -35.85 11.77
CA TYR A 66 -16.80 -35.17 10.47
C TYR A 66 -17.26 -36.17 9.42
N ASP A 67 -18.55 -36.16 9.11
CA ASP A 67 -19.06 -36.91 7.97
C ASP A 67 -18.62 -36.22 6.68
N GLY A 68 -17.73 -36.88 5.94
CA GLY A 68 -17.50 -36.68 4.52
C GLY A 68 -17.26 -35.25 4.08
N ALA A 69 -16.08 -34.69 4.42
CA ALA A 69 -15.51 -33.61 3.61
C ALA A 69 -15.04 -34.19 2.26
N GLY A 70 -16.00 -34.61 1.43
CA GLY A 70 -15.76 -35.00 0.05
C GLY A 70 -15.17 -33.81 -0.68
N GLU A 71 -13.97 -34.04 -1.20
CA GLU A 71 -13.16 -33.18 -2.07
C GLU A 71 -13.90 -31.93 -2.57
N GLN A 72 -13.71 -30.82 -1.87
CA GLN A 72 -14.05 -29.51 -2.40
C GLN A 72 -13.16 -29.29 -3.62
N GLY A 73 -13.76 -29.48 -4.80
CA GLY A 73 -13.11 -29.52 -6.10
C GLY A 73 -12.05 -28.43 -6.23
N ARG A 74 -10.81 -28.87 -6.46
CA ARG A 74 -9.66 -28.01 -6.66
C ARG A 74 -9.97 -27.01 -7.78
N ALA A 75 -10.12 -25.74 -7.42
CA ALA A 75 -10.35 -24.67 -8.40
C ALA A 75 -9.17 -24.60 -9.38
N VAL A 76 -9.44 -24.88 -10.65
CA VAL A 76 -8.44 -24.80 -11.73
C VAL A 76 -8.32 -23.33 -12.17
N PRO A 77 -7.12 -22.73 -12.22
CA PRO A 77 -6.95 -21.36 -12.67
C PRO A 77 -7.27 -21.24 -14.16
N SER A 78 -8.02 -20.21 -14.53
CA SER A 78 -8.33 -19.89 -15.93
C SER A 78 -7.11 -19.28 -16.64
N PRO A 79 -6.90 -19.58 -17.94
CA PRO A 79 -5.77 -19.06 -18.69
C PRO A 79 -5.85 -17.53 -18.81
N THR A 80 -4.76 -16.84 -18.45
CA THR A 80 -4.64 -15.39 -18.59
C THR A 80 -4.36 -15.03 -20.05
N VAL A 81 -5.25 -14.27 -20.66
CA VAL A 81 -5.04 -13.71 -22.01
C VAL A 81 -4.25 -12.41 -21.88
N SER A 82 -3.18 -12.26 -22.66
CA SER A 82 -2.44 -10.98 -22.76
C SER A 82 -2.84 -10.25 -24.04
N TYR A 83 -3.16 -8.95 -23.89
CA TYR A 83 -3.45 -8.06 -25.01
C TYR A 83 -2.28 -7.09 -25.18
N PRO A 84 -1.71 -6.95 -26.38
CA PRO A 84 -0.62 -6.01 -26.62
C PRO A 84 -1.15 -4.57 -26.59
N ILE A 85 -0.60 -3.75 -25.70
CA ILE A 85 -0.85 -2.31 -25.66
C ILE A 85 0.04 -1.66 -26.72
N ARG A 86 -0.57 -1.02 -27.72
CA ARG A 86 0.15 -0.18 -28.70
C ARG A 86 0.34 1.20 -28.08
N PHE A 87 1.58 1.66 -28.00
CA PHE A 87 1.88 3.03 -27.61
C PHE A 87 2.11 3.88 -28.87
N ASP A 88 1.35 4.95 -29.02
CA ASP A 88 1.57 5.91 -30.10
C ASP A 88 2.90 6.61 -29.90
N THR A 89 3.69 6.69 -30.96
CA THR A 89 4.96 7.42 -30.93
C THR A 89 4.65 8.91 -31.06
N PRO A 90 5.05 9.77 -30.10
CA PRO A 90 4.77 11.19 -30.21
C PRO A 90 5.51 11.79 -31.40
N THR A 91 4.78 12.48 -32.28
CA THR A 91 5.36 13.22 -33.41
C THR A 91 6.36 14.23 -32.88
N THR A 92 7.64 14.07 -33.26
CA THR A 92 8.68 15.03 -32.94
C THR A 92 8.35 16.36 -33.60
N ARG A 93 7.94 17.34 -32.79
CA ARG A 93 7.72 18.71 -33.28
C ARG A 93 9.07 19.32 -33.60
N ARG A 94 9.30 19.60 -34.89
CA ARG A 94 10.49 20.31 -35.37
C ARG A 94 10.55 21.68 -34.68
N VAL A 95 11.59 21.90 -33.89
CA VAL A 95 11.85 23.20 -33.26
C VAL A 95 12.31 24.15 -34.36
N VAL A 96 11.53 25.22 -34.59
CA VAL A 96 11.89 26.29 -35.51
C VAL A 96 12.68 27.33 -34.70
N PRO A 97 13.87 27.77 -35.18
CA PRO A 97 14.63 28.81 -34.49
C PRO A 97 13.83 30.12 -34.43
N ALA A 98 13.77 30.72 -33.25
CA ALA A 98 13.13 32.02 -33.05
C ALA A 98 14.00 33.13 -33.71
N PRO A 99 13.38 34.17 -34.30
CA PRO A 99 14.12 35.27 -34.88
C PRO A 99 14.96 35.98 -33.80
N THR A 100 16.27 35.97 -33.97
CA THR A 100 17.20 36.71 -33.12
C THR A 100 17.17 38.18 -33.56
N MET A 101 16.66 39.07 -32.70
CA MET A 101 16.79 40.50 -32.92
C MET A 101 18.19 40.95 -32.50
N SER A 102 18.95 41.53 -33.44
CA SER A 102 20.22 42.18 -33.17
C SER A 102 20.00 43.69 -33.11
N TYR A 103 20.29 44.29 -31.96
CA TYR A 103 20.25 45.74 -31.81
C TYR A 103 21.65 46.33 -32.03
N PRO A 104 21.77 47.45 -32.75
CA PRO A 104 23.05 48.12 -32.89
C PRO A 104 23.49 48.66 -31.53
N VAL A 105 24.70 48.29 -31.11
CA VAL A 105 25.37 48.89 -29.95
C VAL A 105 26.06 50.17 -30.43
N ASP A 106 25.57 51.32 -29.99
CA ASP A 106 26.20 52.60 -30.31
C ASP A 106 27.33 52.91 -29.32
N PHE A 107 28.56 52.58 -29.73
CA PHE A 107 29.78 52.83 -28.96
C PHE A 107 30.12 54.32 -28.85
N SER A 108 29.52 55.19 -29.67
CA SER A 108 29.71 56.64 -29.60
C SER A 108 29.15 57.25 -28.32
N ARG A 109 28.14 56.59 -27.72
CA ARG A 109 27.57 56.94 -26.42
C ARG A 109 28.36 56.40 -25.23
N MET A 110 29.26 55.44 -25.44
CA MET A 110 30.05 54.84 -24.35
C MET A 110 31.28 55.65 -23.97
N GLY A 111 31.59 56.73 -24.69
CA GLY A 111 32.66 57.66 -24.35
C GLY A 111 34.05 57.06 -24.55
N SER A 112 34.81 57.62 -25.50
CA SER A 112 36.24 57.35 -25.56
C SER A 112 36.91 58.01 -24.36
N GLY A 113 37.04 57.27 -23.25
CA GLY A 113 38.00 57.58 -22.21
C GLY A 113 39.40 57.53 -22.85
N ARG A 114 40.06 58.68 -22.83
CA ARG A 114 41.48 58.83 -23.16
C ARG A 114 42.35 57.92 -22.31
#